data_AF-A0A7Y2VHB3-F1
#
_entry.id   AF-A0A7Y2VHB3-F1
#
_cell.length_a   1.000
_cell.length_b   1.000
_cell.length_c   1.000
_cell.angle_alpha   90.00
_cell.angle_beta   90.00
_cell.angle_gamma   90.00
#
_symmetry.space_group_name_H-M   'P 1'
#
loop_
_entity.id
_entity.type
_entity.pdbx_description
1 polymer ?
#
loop_
_entity_poly.entity_id
_entity_poly.type
_entity_poly.pdbx_seq_one_letter_code
_entity_poly.pdbx_strand_id
1 'polypeptide(L)' 'VFQYATSQTAGTALYENIVEEGQHAIDNFKTLLRAGGSDYPNQILLRAGVDLASPEPYRAVIRKMNAIMDEMESILAER' A
#
# COMPACT_ATOMS: atom_id res chain seq x y z
N VAL A 1 2.81 4.10 -18.13
CA VAL A 1 2.62 5.25 -17.21
C VAL A 1 1.74 4.88 -16.02
N PHE A 2 0.56 4.27 -16.19
CA PHE A 2 -0.32 3.88 -15.07
C PHE A 2 0.33 2.96 -14.02
N GLN A 3 1.31 2.15 -14.44
CA GLN A 3 2.03 1.21 -13.58
C GLN A 3 2.69 1.87 -12.36
N TYR A 4 3.18 3.10 -12.48
CA TYR A 4 3.76 3.80 -11.33
C TYR A 4 2.71 4.10 -10.27
N ALA A 5 1.53 4.59 -10.70
CA ALA A 5 0.43 4.88 -9.80
C ALA A 5 -0.09 3.61 -9.12
N THR A 6 -0.25 2.51 -9.87
CA THR A 6 -0.69 1.23 -9.30
C THR A 6 0.37 0.63 -8.37
N SER A 7 1.66 0.76 -8.69
CA SER A 7 2.75 0.31 -7.81
C SER A 7 2.80 1.10 -6.51
N GLN A 8 2.60 2.42 -6.57
CA GLN A 8 2.52 3.26 -5.37
C GLN A 8 1.28 2.94 -4.53
N THR A 9 0.16 2.63 -5.18
CA THR A 9 -1.07 2.18 -4.51
C THR A 9 -0.83 0.87 -3.76
N ALA A 10 -0.23 -0.11 -4.45
CA ALA A 10 0.13 -1.38 -3.83
C ALA A 10 1.11 -1.21 -2.67
N GLY A 11 2.14 -0.37 -2.83
CA GLY A 11 3.12 -0.10 -1.78
C GLY A 11 2.50 0.56 -0.54
N THR A 12 1.56 1.48 -0.72
CA THR A 12 0.85 2.12 0.39
C THR A 12 -0.01 1.11 1.15
N ALA A 13 -0.77 0.27 0.44
CA ALA A 13 -1.58 -0.79 1.05
C ALA A 13 -0.72 -1.83 1.80
N LEU A 14 0.41 -2.26 1.21
CA LEU A 14 1.34 -3.17 1.87
C LEU A 14 1.92 -2.56 3.16
N TYR A 15 2.23 -1.26 3.15
CA TYR A 15 2.72 -0.56 4.32
C TYR A 15 1.64 -0.48 5.42
N GLU A 16 0.41 -0.13 5.07
CA GLU A 16 -0.71 -0.11 6.01
C GLU A 16 -0.92 -1.48 6.66
N ASN A 17 -0.95 -2.55 5.87
CA ASN A 17 -1.05 -3.92 6.40
C ASN A 17 0.09 -4.24 7.37
N ILE A 18 1.33 -3.81 7.10
CA ILE A 18 2.47 -4.01 8.01
C ILE A 18 2.27 -3.26 9.34
N VAL A 19 1.74 -2.04 9.30
CA VAL A 19 1.48 -1.25 10.51
C VAL A 19 0.33 -1.84 11.34
N GLU A 20 -0.72 -2.35 10.69
CA GLU A 20 -1.94 -2.84 11.34
C GLU A 20 -1.84 -4.31 11.78
N GLU A 21 -1.33 -5.19 10.92
CA GLU A 21 -1.28 -6.65 11.14
C GLU A 21 0.08 -7.15 11.67
N GLY A 22 1.13 -6.32 11.60
CA GLY A 22 2.45 -6.64 12.12
C GLY A 22 3.14 -7.81 11.40
N GLN A 23 3.57 -8.82 12.17
CA GLN A 23 4.47 -9.87 11.68
C GLN A 23 3.89 -10.68 10.49
N HIS A 24 2.58 -10.90 10.48
CA HIS A 24 1.92 -11.61 9.38
C HIS A 24 2.07 -10.88 8.04
N ALA A 25 1.77 -9.57 8.01
CA ALA A 25 1.92 -8.75 6.82
C ALA A 25 3.39 -8.59 6.39
N ILE A 26 4.33 -8.58 7.33
CA ILE A 26 5.77 -8.59 7.03
C ILE A 26 6.15 -9.87 6.27
N ASP A 27 5.63 -11.03 6.68
CA ASP A 27 5.93 -12.29 6.02
C ASP A 27 5.27 -12.42 4.64
N ASN A 28 4.08 -11.83 4.47
CA ASN A 28 3.43 -11.69 3.16
C ASN A 28 4.26 -10.78 2.22
N PHE A 29 4.75 -9.65 2.73
CA PHE A 29 5.64 -8.76 1.98
C PHE A 29 6.95 -9.45 1.56
N LYS A 30 7.58 -10.21 2.47
CA LYS A 30 8.77 -11.01 2.13
C LYS A 30 8.46 -12.06 1.07
N THR A 31 7.29 -12.68 1.13
CA THR A 31 6.85 -13.66 0.12
C THR A 31 6.68 -13.02 -1.25
N LEU A 32 6.12 -11.81 -1.31
CA LEU A 32 6.04 -11.01 -2.55
C LEU A 32 7.43 -10.74 -3.14
N LEU A 33 8.38 -10.29 -2.32
CA LEU A 33 9.75 -10.02 -2.79
C LEU A 33 10.44 -11.29 -3.30
N ARG A 34 10.20 -12.44 -2.65
CA ARG A 34 10.76 -13.74 -3.08
C ARG A 34 10.13 -14.26 -4.37
N ALA A 35 8.88 -13.95 -4.64
CA ALA A 35 8.20 -14.37 -5.87
C ALA A 35 8.85 -13.76 -7.13
N GLY A 36 9.38 -12.53 -7.02
CA GLY A 36 10.00 -11.86 -8.16
C GLY A 36 9.07 -11.84 -9.38
N GLY A 37 9.53 -12.40 -10.50
CA GLY A 37 8.75 -12.56 -11.74
C GLY A 37 8.19 -13.96 -11.96
N SER A 38 8.05 -14.79 -10.92
CA SER A 38 7.64 -16.20 -11.07
C SER A 38 6.17 -16.38 -11.50
N ASP A 39 5.36 -15.32 -11.45
CA ASP A 39 3.94 -15.34 -11.76
C ASP A 39 3.45 -13.96 -12.22
N TYR A 40 2.18 -13.86 -12.60
CA TYR A 40 1.55 -12.61 -12.98
C TYR A 40 1.52 -11.62 -11.79
N PRO A 41 1.88 -10.34 -12.00
CA PRO A 41 1.97 -9.35 -10.94
C PRO A 41 0.71 -9.23 -10.07
N ASN A 42 -0.48 -9.33 -10.69
CA ASN A 42 -1.75 -9.30 -9.96
C ASN A 42 -1.89 -10.49 -9.00
N GLN A 43 -1.49 -11.69 -9.43
CA GLN A 43 -1.58 -12.89 -8.59
C GLN A 43 -0.59 -12.84 -7.42
N ILE A 44 0.60 -12.27 -7.65
CA ILE A 44 1.60 -12.06 -6.60
C ILE A 44 1.09 -11.07 -5.54
N LEU A 45 0.49 -9.96 -5.97
CA LEU A 45 -0.09 -8.96 -5.08
C LEU A 45 -1.28 -9.50 -4.29
N LEU A 46 -2.18 -10.25 -4.93
CA LEU A 46 -3.31 -10.89 -4.25
C LEU A 46 -2.84 -11.82 -3.12
N ARG A 47 -1.81 -12.63 -3.37
CA ARG A 47 -1.20 -13.48 -2.32
C ARG A 47 -0.55 -12.69 -1.19
N ALA A 48 -0.07 -11.49 -1.49
CA ALA A 48 0.51 -10.58 -0.51
C ALA A 48 -0.55 -9.78 0.27
N GLY A 49 -1.84 -10.02 0.01
CA GLY A 49 -2.95 -9.35 0.69
C GLY A 49 -3.41 -8.05 0.02
N VAL A 50 -3.00 -7.78 -1.22
CA VAL A 50 -3.39 -6.56 -1.94
C VAL A 50 -4.16 -6.90 -3.22
N ASP A 51 -5.43 -6.55 -3.25
CA ASP A 51 -6.29 -6.67 -4.43
C ASP A 51 -6.49 -5.32 -5.14
N LEU A 52 -5.68 -5.08 -6.17
CA LEU A 52 -5.76 -3.86 -7.02
C LEU A 52 -7.01 -3.81 -7.92
N ALA A 53 -7.79 -4.90 -8.03
CA ALA A 53 -9.07 -4.90 -8.73
C ALA A 53 -10.21 -4.42 -7.82
N SER A 54 -9.99 -4.36 -6.51
CA SER A 54 -10.93 -3.80 -5.55
C SER A 54 -10.74 -2.27 -5.40
N PRO A 55 -11.77 -1.52 -4.98
CA PRO A 55 -11.63 -0.08 -4.75
C PRO A 55 -10.81 0.27 -3.50
N GLU A 56 -10.55 -0.69 -2.61
CA GLU A 56 -10.03 -0.39 -1.27
C GLU A 56 -8.59 0.14 -1.26
N PRO A 57 -7.63 -0.43 -2.02
CA PRO A 57 -6.26 0.12 -2.05
C PRO A 57 -6.21 1.57 -2.53
N TYR A 58 -7.09 1.97 -3.44
CA TYR A 58 -7.17 3.35 -3.92
C TYR A 58 -7.74 4.29 -2.85
N ARG A 59 -8.75 3.83 -2.11
CA ARG A 59 -9.31 4.59 -0.98
C ARG A 59 -8.30 4.76 0.15
N ALA A 60 -7.52 3.73 0.45
CA ALA A 60 -6.40 3.78 1.39
C ALA A 60 -5.40 4.89 1.04
N VAL A 61 -4.93 4.93 -0.21
CA VAL A 61 -4.03 6.00 -0.69
C VAL A 61 -4.63 7.39 -0.48
N ILE A 62 -5.90 7.58 -0.84
CA ILE A 62 -6.57 8.88 -0.66
C ILE A 62 -6.66 9.26 0.81
N ARG A 63 -7.01 8.32 1.70
CA ARG A 63 -7.03 8.56 3.15
C ARG A 63 -5.65 8.96 3.66
N LYS A 64 -4.60 8.28 3.22
CA LYS A 64 -3.22 8.60 3.61
C LYS A 64 -2.79 9.99 3.12
N MET A 65 -3.13 10.35 1.88
CA MET A 65 -2.86 11.68 1.34
C MET A 65 -3.56 12.78 2.16
N ASN A 66 -4.85 12.58 2.49
CA ASN A 66 -5.60 13.53 3.31
C ASN A 66 -4.97 13.67 4.70
N ALA A 67 -4.63 12.56 5.36
CA ALA A 67 -3.99 12.61 6.68
C ALA A 67 -2.67 13.38 6.68
N ILE A 68 -1.87 13.27 5.62
CA ILE A 68 -0.63 14.04 5.47
C ILE A 68 -0.93 15.54 5.28
N MET A 69 -1.94 15.89 4.49
CA MET A 69 -2.35 17.30 4.32
C MET A 69 -2.85 17.88 5.64
N ASP A 70 -3.68 17.15 6.39
CA ASP A 70 -4.18 17.56 7.70
C ASP A 70 -3.01 17.78 8.69
N GLU A 71 -2.00 16.91 8.68
CA GLU A 71 -0.78 17.06 9.50
C GLU A 71 0.00 18.31 9.12
N MET A 72 0.14 18.60 7.82
CA MET A 72 0.79 19.82 7.33
C MET A 72 0.05 21.09 7.78
N GLU A 73 -1.28 21.09 7.69
CA GLU A 73 -2.14 22.22 8.12
C GLU A 73 -2.02 22.46 9.62
N SER A 74 -2.00 21.40 10.44
CA SER A 74 -1.81 21.50 11.89
C SER A 74 -0.46 22.14 12.23
N ILE A 75 0.63 21.68 11.62
CA ILE A 75 1.98 22.21 11.84
C ILE A 75 2.06 23.70 11.46
N LEU A 76 1.35 24.13 10.41
CA LEU A 76 1.32 25.53 10.00
C LEU A 76 0.48 26.41 10.94
N ALA A 77 -0.59 25.87 11.53
CA ALA A 77 -1.44 26.60 12.48
C ALA A 77 -0.78 26.78 13.86
N GLU A 78 0.18 25.94 14.22
CA GLU A 78 0.97 26.04 15.45
C GLU A 78 2.09 27.10 15.39
N ARG A 79 2.32 27.73 14.23
CA ARG A 79 3.28 28.82 14.01
C ARG A 79 2.62 30.19 14.08
#